data_AF-A0A269PHM0-F1
#
_entry.id   AF-A0A269PHM0-F1
#
_cell.length_a   1.000
_cell.length_b   1.000
_cell.length_c   1.000
_cell.angle_alpha   90.00
_cell.angle_beta   90.00
_cell.angle_gamma   90.00
#
_symmetry.space_group_name_H-M   'P 1'
#
loop_
_entity.id
_entity.type
_entity.pdbx_description
1 polymer ?
#
loop_
_entity_poly.entity_id
_entity_poly.type
_entity_poly.pdbx_seq_one_letter_code
_entity_poly.pdbx_strand_id
1 'polypeptide(L)'
;MRKSIKNIFKQLNNDLPSHIKSMRIGAGYSQGQLAAKMPVNVSQATISNWEHGKTQVGFTEFITICIICGQAPSMYIPEPVPESEEQLNKESINDKRQHQ
;
A
#
# COMPACT_ATOMS: atom_id res chain seq x y z
N MET A 1 9.17 -19.05 4.94
CA MET A 1 8.21 -18.55 3.93
C MET A 1 6.96 -17.91 4.56
N ARG A 2 6.22 -18.60 5.45
CA ARG A 2 4.96 -18.08 6.04
C ARG A 2 5.08 -16.79 6.86
N LYS A 3 6.20 -16.56 7.56
CA LYS A 3 6.45 -15.33 8.33
C LYS A 3 6.71 -14.13 7.41
N SER A 4 7.51 -14.33 6.36
CA SER A 4 7.80 -13.32 5.33
C SER A 4 6.51 -12.83 4.66
N ILE A 5 5.61 -13.74 4.26
CA ILE A 5 4.30 -13.38 3.69
C ILE A 5 3.47 -12.53 4.66
N LYS A 6 3.42 -12.87 5.96
CA LYS A 6 2.69 -12.06 6.96
C LYS A 6 3.26 -10.65 7.10
N ASN A 7 4.59 -10.51 7.05
CA ASN A 7 5.26 -9.22 7.12
C ASN A 7 4.93 -8.36 5.88
N ILE A 8 4.90 -8.97 4.69
CA ILE A 8 4.48 -8.33 3.44
C ILE A 8 3.05 -7.79 3.57
N PHE A 9 2.10 -8.61 4.03
CA PHE A 9 0.71 -8.15 4.24
C PHE A 9 0.62 -7.02 5.26
N LYS A 10 1.42 -7.07 6.32
CA LYS A 10 1.46 -5.99 7.32
C LYS A 10 1.98 -4.69 6.71
N GLN A 11 3.08 -4.74 5.96
CA GLN A 11 3.65 -3.59 5.29
C GLN A 11 2.67 -3.02 4.26
N LEU A 12 2.12 -3.88 3.40
CA LEU A 12 1.08 -3.52 2.43
C LEU A 12 -0.07 -2.76 3.09
N ASN A 13 -0.63 -3.30 4.17
CA ASN A 13 -1.76 -2.67 4.87
C ASN A 13 -1.40 -1.29 5.45
N ASN A 14 -0.15 -1.08 5.86
CA ASN A 14 0.30 0.20 6.39
C ASN A 14 0.51 1.24 5.27
N ASP A 15 1.03 0.80 4.12
CA ASP A 15 1.46 1.69 3.05
C ASP A 15 0.32 2.03 2.07
N LEU A 16 -0.63 1.10 1.88
CA LEU A 16 -1.77 1.23 0.93
C LEU A 16 -2.53 2.55 1.06
N PRO A 17 -2.89 3.04 2.27
CA PRO A 17 -3.59 4.32 2.42
C PRO A 17 -2.86 5.48 1.75
N SER A 18 -1.54 5.56 1.95
CA SER A 18 -0.69 6.60 1.38
C SER A 18 -0.51 6.43 -0.13
N HIS A 19 -0.46 5.18 -0.61
CA HIS A 19 -0.40 4.87 -2.04
C HIS A 19 -1.68 5.29 -2.77
N ILE A 20 -2.86 4.97 -2.22
CA ILE A 20 -4.15 5.37 -2.80
C ILE A 20 -4.23 6.88 -2.96
N LYS A 21 -3.85 7.62 -1.90
CA LYS A 21 -3.83 9.09 -1.92
C LYS A 21 -2.87 9.61 -2.98
N SER A 22 -1.67 9.05 -3.07
CA SER A 22 -0.65 9.45 -4.05
C SER A 22 -1.11 9.17 -5.48
N MET A 23 -1.67 7.99 -5.76
CA MET A 23 -2.24 7.64 -7.06
C MET A 23 -3.33 8.62 -7.47
N ARG A 24 -4.27 8.91 -6.57
CA ARG A 24 -5.37 9.84 -6.84
C ARG A 24 -4.88 11.23 -7.17
N ILE A 25 -3.96 11.77 -6.35
CA ILE A 25 -3.39 13.11 -6.55
C ILE A 25 -2.58 13.14 -7.85
N GLY A 26 -1.76 12.12 -8.12
CA GLY A 26 -0.99 12.02 -9.36
C GLY A 26 -1.85 11.97 -10.62
N ALA A 27 -3.05 11.39 -10.53
CA ALA A 27 -4.05 11.39 -11.60
C ALA A 27 -4.89 12.68 -11.68
N GLY A 28 -4.67 13.66 -10.80
CA GLY A 28 -5.37 14.94 -10.80
C GLY A 28 -6.81 14.88 -10.30
N TYR A 29 -7.19 13.86 -9.53
CA TYR A 29 -8.55 13.69 -9.02
C TYR A 29 -8.71 14.19 -7.59
N SER A 30 -9.83 14.84 -7.31
CA SER A 30 -10.36 14.94 -5.94
C SER A 30 -10.90 13.58 -5.47
N GLN A 31 -11.10 13.42 -4.16
CA GLN A 31 -11.66 12.18 -3.59
C GLN A 31 -13.06 11.87 -4.17
N GLY A 32 -13.89 12.90 -4.40
CA GLY A 32 -15.21 12.73 -5.01
C GLY A 32 -15.14 12.34 -6.49
N GLN A 33 -14.16 12.85 -7.24
CA GLN A 33 -13.96 12.46 -8.64
C GLN A 33 -13.47 11.01 -8.77
N LEU A 34 -12.57 10.56 -7.89
CA LEU A 34 -12.18 9.15 -7.85
C LEU A 34 -13.39 8.28 -7.51
N ALA A 35 -14.16 8.66 -6.49
CA ALA A 35 -15.37 7.94 -6.07
C ALA A 35 -16.38 7.78 -7.23
N ALA A 36 -16.64 8.85 -7.99
CA ALA A 36 -17.53 8.84 -9.14
C ALA A 36 -17.03 7.99 -10.33
N LYS A 37 -15.72 7.68 -10.39
CA LYS A 37 -15.12 6.82 -11.42
C LYS A 37 -15.13 5.34 -11.02
N MET A 38 -15.41 5.02 -9.77
CA MET A 38 -15.50 3.64 -9.32
C MET A 38 -16.71 2.94 -9.98
N PRO A 39 -16.58 1.67 -10.38
CA PRO A 39 -17.67 0.90 -10.99
C PRO A 39 -18.74 0.50 -9.97
N VAL A 40 -18.37 0.44 -8.69
CA VAL A 40 -19.29 0.29 -7.56
C VAL A 40 -19.54 1.68 -6.98
N ASN A 41 -20.77 1.93 -6.51
CA ASN A 41 -21.09 3.21 -5.87
C ASN A 41 -20.28 3.37 -4.58
N VAL A 42 -19.19 4.12 -4.67
CA VAL A 42 -18.29 4.45 -3.57
C VAL A 42 -18.50 5.91 -3.23
N SER A 43 -18.63 6.23 -1.95
CA SER A 43 -18.76 7.63 -1.51
C SER A 43 -17.39 8.31 -1.42
N GLN A 44 -17.36 9.64 -1.50
CA GLN A 44 -16.15 10.41 -1.23
C GLN A 44 -15.59 10.12 0.17
N ALA A 45 -16.46 9.93 1.17
CA ALA A 45 -16.06 9.58 2.52
C ALA A 45 -15.39 8.20 2.59
N THR A 46 -15.83 7.25 1.78
CA THR A 46 -15.21 5.92 1.66
C THR A 46 -13.79 6.01 1.13
N ILE A 47 -13.57 6.79 0.05
CA ILE A 47 -12.21 7.07 -0.47
C ILE A 47 -11.35 7.70 0.63
N SER A 48 -11.88 8.69 1.34
CA SER A 48 -11.17 9.32 2.46
C SER A 48 -10.82 8.31 3.56
N ASN A 49 -11.72 7.42 3.94
CA ASN A 49 -11.45 6.40 4.96
C ASN A 49 -10.34 5.44 4.53
N TRP A 50 -10.29 5.06 3.25
CA TRP A 50 -9.20 4.25 2.71
C TRP A 50 -7.86 4.99 2.72
N GLU A 51 -7.83 6.26 2.32
CA GLU A 51 -6.61 7.08 2.28
C GLU A 51 -6.02 7.40 3.67
N HIS A 52 -6.85 7.35 4.71
CA HIS A 52 -6.43 7.54 6.10
C HIS A 52 -6.29 6.22 6.87
N GLY A 53 -6.51 5.06 6.22
CA GLY A 53 -6.42 3.74 6.86
C GLY A 53 -7.49 3.48 7.92
N LYS A 54 -8.58 4.27 7.95
CA LYS A 54 -9.70 4.07 8.89
C LYS A 54 -10.47 2.79 8.59
N THR A 55 -10.56 2.43 7.32
CA THR A 55 -11.12 1.16 6.84
C THR A 55 -10.17 0.57 5.82
N GLN A 56 -10.06 -0.76 5.80
CA GLN A 56 -9.26 -1.45 4.79
C GLN A 56 -9.93 -1.35 3.42
N VAL A 57 -9.14 -1.09 2.37
CA VAL A 57 -9.61 -1.21 0.99
C VAL A 57 -9.56 -2.68 0.57
N GLY A 58 -10.57 -3.15 -0.17
CA GLY A 58 -10.56 -4.49 -0.72
C GLY A 58 -9.61 -4.60 -1.91
N PHE A 59 -9.24 -5.84 -2.26
CA PHE A 59 -8.34 -6.09 -3.38
C PHE A 59 -8.91 -5.57 -4.70
N THR A 60 -10.19 -5.85 -4.98
CA THR A 60 -10.86 -5.41 -6.21
C THR A 60 -10.90 -3.89 -6.31
N GLU A 61 -11.21 -3.20 -5.22
CA GLU A 61 -11.23 -1.74 -5.16
C GLU A 61 -9.82 -1.17 -5.39
N PHE A 62 -8.79 -1.76 -4.78
CA PHE A 62 -7.40 -1.34 -5.00
C PHE A 62 -6.97 -1.47 -6.47
N ILE A 63 -7.21 -2.64 -7.09
CA ILE A 63 -6.90 -2.84 -8.52
C ILE A 63 -7.66 -1.85 -9.39
N THR A 64 -8.92 -1.60 -9.07
CA THR A 64 -9.75 -0.63 -9.79
C THR A 64 -9.19 0.80 -9.68
N ILE A 65 -8.75 1.21 -8.49
CA ILE A 65 -8.10 2.51 -8.28
C ILE A 65 -6.82 2.61 -9.12
N CYS A 66 -5.99 1.57 -9.15
CA CYS A 66 -4.80 1.53 -10.00
C CYS A 66 -5.15 1.77 -11.48
N ILE A 67 -6.16 1.07 -11.99
CA ILE A 67 -6.61 1.20 -13.39
C ILE A 67 -7.13 2.63 -13.67
N ILE A 68 -7.99 3.17 -12.80
CA ILE A 68 -8.56 4.52 -12.94
C ILE A 68 -7.47 5.60 -12.94
N CYS A 69 -6.44 5.41 -12.11
CA CYS A 69 -5.31 6.34 -11.98
C CYS A 69 -4.16 6.04 -12.97
N GLY A 70 -4.31 5.06 -13.86
CA GLY A 70 -3.31 4.71 -14.87
C GLY A 70 -2.00 4.16 -14.28
N GLN A 71 -2.05 3.48 -13.14
CA GLN A 71 -0.89 2.91 -12.46
C GLN A 71 -0.93 1.38 -12.51
N ALA A 72 0.25 0.76 -12.59
CA ALA A 72 0.39 -0.69 -12.47
C ALA A 72 0.40 -1.10 -10.98
N PRO A 73 -0.43 -2.07 -10.54
CA PRO A 73 -0.46 -2.51 -9.14
C PRO A 73 0.90 -2.99 -8.60
N SER A 74 1.73 -3.57 -9.46
CA SER A 74 3.09 -4.04 -9.11
C SER A 74 4.00 -2.93 -8.56
N MET A 75 3.72 -1.66 -8.86
CA MET A 75 4.46 -0.52 -8.32
C MET A 75 4.27 -0.33 -6.80
N TYR A 76 3.22 -0.93 -6.23
CA TYR A 76 2.80 -0.73 -4.84
C TYR A 76 2.75 -2.03 -4.04
N ILE A 77 3.01 -3.16 -4.69
CA ILE A 77 3.07 -4.47 -4.04
C ILE A 77 4.54 -4.82 -3.86
N PRO A 78 5.05 -4.90 -2.62
CA PRO A 78 6.44 -5.23 -2.39
C PRO A 78 6.70 -6.69 -2.79
N GLU A 79 7.83 -6.90 -3.46
CA GLU A 79 8.32 -8.23 -3.79
C GLU A 79 8.64 -9.01 -2.51
N PRO A 80 8.43 -10.34 -2.50
CA PRO A 80 8.84 -11.16 -1.38
C PRO A 80 10.37 -11.16 -1.26
N VAL A 81 10.86 -10.53 -0.20
CA VAL A 81 12.29 -10.54 0.12
C VAL A 81 12.71 -11.99 0.41
N PRO A 82 13.71 -12.55 -0.31
CA PRO A 82 14.20 -13.89 -0.05
C PRO A 82 14.78 -14.00 1.36
N GLU A 83 14.56 -15.14 2.03
CA GLU A 83 14.87 -15.34 3.46
C GLU A 83 16.35 -15.09 3.83
N SER A 84 17.26 -15.16 2.85
CA SER A 84 18.68 -14.87 3.01
C SER A 84 18.99 -13.40 3.31
N GLU A 85 18.14 -12.46 2.90
CA GLU A 85 18.35 -11.01 3.14
C GLU A 85 17.80 -10.54 4.51
N GLU A 86 16.89 -11.32 5.11
CA GLU A 86 16.32 -11.01 6.44
C GLU A 86 17.35 -11.21 7.58
N GLN A 87 18.45 -11.90 7.31
CA GLN A 87 19.57 -12.14 8.24
C GLN A 87 20.61 -11.01 8.21
N LEU A 88 20.95 -10.46 7.04
CA LEU A 88 21.94 -9.38 6.86
C LEU A 88 21.53 -8.06 7.57
N ASN A 89 20.24 -7.74 7.60
CA ASN A 89 19.75 -6.51 8.21
C ASN A 89 19.75 -6.57 9.75
N LYS A 90 19.67 -7.78 10.35
CA LYS A 90 19.73 -7.96 11.80
C LYS A 90 21.16 -7.83 12.35
N GLU A 91 22.16 -8.29 11.60
CA GLU A 91 23.57 -8.15 11.95
C GLU A 91 24.03 -6.69 11.83
N SER A 92 23.63 -6.00 10.76
CA SER A 92 23.96 -4.58 10.53
C SER A 92 23.41 -3.62 11.61
N ILE A 93 22.28 -3.97 12.24
CA ILE A 93 21.68 -3.20 13.34
C ILE A 93 22.34 -3.53 14.70
N ASN A 94 22.89 -4.73 14.86
CA ASN A 94 23.54 -5.15 16.10
C ASN A 94 24.96 -4.59 16.21
N ASP A 95 25.67 -4.47 15.09
CA ASP A 95 27.03 -3.91 15.02
C ASP A 95 27.06 -2.41 15.38
N LYS A 96 26.03 -1.66 14.98
CA LYS A 96 25.89 -0.22 15.31
C LYS A 96 25.55 0.08 16.78
N ARG A 97 25.14 -0.93 17.55
CA ARG A 97 24.82 -0.76 18.99
C ARG A 97 25.97 -1.15 19.92
N GLN A 98 27.04 -1.77 19.41
CA GLN A 98 28.20 -2.16 20.22
C GLN A 98 29.28 -1.07 20.30
N HIS A 99 29.07 0.10 19.67
CA HIS A 99 30.01 1.24 19.66
C HIS A 99 29.37 2.55 20.15
N GLN A 100 28.35 2.48 21.01
CA GLN A 100 27.87 3.61 21.82
C GLN A 100 28.11 3.35 23.30
#